data_AF-A0A101USA1-F1
#
_entry.id   AF-A0A101USA1-F1
#
_cell.length_a   1.000
_cell.length_b   1.000
_cell.length_c   1.000
_cell.angle_alpha   90.00
_cell.angle_beta   90.00
_cell.angle_gamma   90.00
#
_symmetry.space_group_name_H-M   'P 1'
#
loop_
_entity.id
_entity.type
_entity.pdbx_description
1 polymer ?
#
loop_
_entity_poly.entity_id
_entity_poly.type
_entity_poly.pdbx_seq_one_letter_code
_entity_poly.pdbx_strand_id
1 'polypeptide(L)'
;MRLSGTHAAMRRIWTVQLRPQPGGPTLACPHCPTHNHPLQAASARSAALTHLARHARADALPRHLRTCQCRARGCHWHPRHRGCSGPVLLALTCDRGGRAWRLADACAACAAAMSHTAIVPPTLLNAGRTQSASGKTRPARSTPPYGPGEQQRVREMLTYLAAALPRFSSPTARLLALQCALRADRQGRVRLPGGFLRGMRLHGRTELWQELEHAGWLHCPTGKHSRLEAQLLDAAVLGQAPGRTARLRAAQWALHPAPLTVPPALPPAAQLTTLVLAAHTRAGAGRTDLDVLARLCGQSPQQTEDLLDRLVRTRLLAAWHHRDNDEISWHLPEHRE
;
A
#
# COMPACT_ATOMS: atom_id res chain seq x y z
N MET A 1 23.08 -8.86 49.19
CA MET A 1 22.17 -9.37 48.14
C MET A 1 22.55 -8.80 46.78
N ARG A 2 23.35 -9.53 46.00
CA ARG A 2 23.42 -9.42 44.53
C ARG A 2 22.21 -10.21 44.00
N LEU A 3 21.45 -9.79 43.00
CA LEU A 3 21.80 -9.83 41.58
C LEU A 3 21.05 -8.70 40.82
N SER A 4 21.69 -7.54 40.67
CA SER A 4 21.33 -6.62 39.58
C SER A 4 21.91 -7.21 38.30
N GLY A 5 21.16 -8.13 37.67
CA GLY A 5 21.42 -8.52 36.31
C GLY A 5 21.32 -7.27 35.44
N THR A 6 22.46 -6.75 35.04
CA THR A 6 22.59 -5.81 33.93
C THR A 6 22.04 -6.49 32.69
N HIS A 7 20.72 -6.49 32.53
CA HIS A 7 20.10 -6.67 31.25
C HIS A 7 20.67 -5.53 30.40
N ALA A 8 21.70 -5.85 29.61
CA ALA A 8 22.16 -5.01 28.54
C ALA A 8 20.92 -4.71 27.70
N ALA A 9 20.33 -3.54 27.91
CA ALA A 9 19.11 -3.14 27.23
C ALA A 9 19.42 -3.25 25.74
N MET A 10 18.88 -4.28 25.08
CA MET A 10 19.15 -4.54 23.68
C MET A 10 18.72 -3.30 22.90
N ARG A 11 19.72 -2.53 22.45
CA ARG A 11 19.50 -1.24 21.79
C ARG A 11 19.02 -1.52 20.38
N ARG A 12 17.71 -1.57 20.19
CA ARG A 12 17.06 -1.71 18.88
C ARG A 12 17.05 -0.37 18.14
N ILE A 13 18.25 0.13 17.81
CA ILE A 13 18.47 1.39 17.11
C ILE A 13 19.51 1.15 16.01
N TRP A 14 19.08 1.13 14.76
CA TRP A 14 19.96 1.00 13.61
C TRP A 14 19.98 2.31 12.84
N THR A 15 21.15 2.75 12.41
CA THR A 15 21.31 3.95 11.58
C THR A 15 22.13 3.59 10.36
N VAL A 16 21.71 4.07 9.20
CA VAL A 16 22.45 3.96 7.94
C VAL A 16 22.57 5.34 7.32
N GLN A 17 23.69 5.61 6.67
CA GLN A 17 23.96 6.87 6.01
C GLN A 17 24.43 6.62 4.57
N LEU A 18 23.91 7.38 3.62
CA LEU A 18 24.46 7.45 2.26
C LEU A 18 25.51 8.55 2.20
N ARG A 19 26.74 8.16 1.89
CA ARG A 19 27.87 9.08 1.69
C ARG A 19 28.09 9.26 0.19
N PRO A 20 28.17 10.51 -0.32
CA PRO A 20 28.55 10.73 -1.71
C PRO A 20 30.01 10.29 -1.90
N GLN A 21 30.28 9.53 -2.96
CA GLN A 21 31.63 9.13 -3.37
C GLN A 21 31.78 9.26 -4.89
N PRO A 22 33.01 9.43 -5.42
CA PRO A 22 33.28 9.31 -6.85
C PRO A 22 32.80 7.94 -7.35
N GLY A 23 31.90 7.93 -8.33
CA GLY A 23 31.28 6.69 -8.85
C GLY A 23 29.93 6.30 -8.24
N GLY A 24 29.43 7.02 -7.24
CA GLY A 24 28.07 6.84 -6.70
C GLY A 24 28.01 6.86 -5.16
N PRO A 25 26.82 6.99 -4.56
CA PRO A 25 26.67 6.96 -3.11
C PRO A 25 27.05 5.60 -2.51
N THR A 26 27.77 5.59 -1.39
CA THR A 26 28.06 4.40 -0.59
C THR A 26 27.23 4.37 0.68
N LEU A 27 26.89 3.17 1.16
CA LEU A 27 26.09 2.98 2.37
C LEU A 27 27.01 2.68 3.55
N ALA A 28 27.01 3.58 4.54
CA ALA A 28 27.71 3.41 5.80
C ALA A 28 26.72 2.94 6.89
N CYS A 29 27.03 1.83 7.54
CA CYS A 29 26.31 1.33 8.71
C CYS A 29 27.33 1.04 9.83
N PRO A 30 27.13 1.54 11.06
CA PRO A 30 28.06 1.31 12.16
C PRO A 30 28.00 -0.13 12.72
N HIS A 31 26.96 -0.91 12.37
CA HIS A 31 26.76 -2.28 12.86
C HIS A 31 27.24 -3.35 11.87
N CYS A 32 27.69 -2.95 10.67
CA CYS A 32 28.20 -3.88 9.67
C CYS A 32 29.64 -3.52 9.30
N PRO A 33 30.46 -4.51 8.92
CA PRO A 33 31.72 -4.22 8.27
C PRO A 33 31.46 -3.36 7.01
N THR A 34 32.36 -2.41 6.75
CA THR A 34 32.23 -1.36 5.74
C THR A 34 31.84 -1.92 4.36
N HIS A 35 30.62 -1.61 3.91
CA HIS A 35 30.17 -1.89 2.54
C HIS A 35 30.66 -0.78 1.60
N ASN A 36 31.84 -0.96 1.01
CA ASN A 36 32.47 0.02 0.12
C ASN A 36 32.01 -0.06 -1.35
N HIS A 37 30.92 -0.76 -1.66
CA HIS A 37 30.46 -0.84 -3.04
C HIS A 37 29.63 0.42 -3.40
N PRO A 38 30.01 1.19 -4.43
CA PRO A 38 29.22 2.31 -4.89
C PRO A 38 27.86 1.82 -5.39
N LEU A 39 26.80 2.45 -4.89
CA LEU A 39 25.43 2.17 -5.30
C LEU A 39 25.06 3.08 -6.47
N GLN A 40 24.20 2.58 -7.35
CA GLN A 40 23.55 3.46 -8.32
C GLN A 40 22.68 4.47 -7.55
N ALA A 41 22.79 5.76 -7.91
CA ALA A 41 22.07 6.83 -7.22
C ALA A 41 20.55 6.59 -7.14
N ALA A 42 19.96 5.98 -8.17
CA ALA A 42 18.54 5.64 -8.23
C ALA A 42 18.12 4.52 -7.25
N SER A 43 19.03 3.63 -6.84
CA SER A 43 18.74 2.48 -5.96
C SER A 43 19.24 2.67 -4.52
N ALA A 44 20.02 3.73 -4.26
CA ALA A 44 20.69 3.95 -2.98
C ALA A 44 19.73 4.03 -1.78
N ARG A 45 18.56 4.67 -1.95
CA ARG A 45 17.52 4.73 -0.91
C ARG A 45 16.93 3.34 -0.60
N SER A 46 16.60 2.56 -1.63
CA SER A 46 16.05 1.21 -1.47
C SER A 46 17.06 0.27 -0.81
N ALA A 47 18.35 0.41 -1.13
CA ALA A 47 19.42 -0.33 -0.49
C ALA A 47 19.54 0.02 1.00
N ALA A 48 19.44 1.31 1.37
CA ALA A 48 19.44 1.76 2.76
C ALA A 48 18.29 1.14 3.58
N LEU A 49 17.07 1.15 3.04
CA LEU A 49 15.90 0.56 3.71
C LEU A 49 16.00 -0.96 3.82
N THR A 50 16.45 -1.63 2.76
CA THR A 50 16.65 -3.08 2.75
C THR A 50 17.69 -3.50 3.80
N HIS A 51 18.75 -2.71 3.96
CA HIS A 51 19.78 -2.94 4.96
C HIS A 51 19.23 -2.77 6.39
N LEU A 52 18.47 -1.69 6.66
CA LEU A 52 17.81 -1.49 7.95
C LEU A 52 16.80 -2.61 8.29
N ALA A 53 16.03 -3.06 7.32
CA ALA A 53 15.07 -4.15 7.50
C ALA A 53 15.75 -5.51 7.80
N ARG A 54 17.00 -5.70 7.36
CA ARG A 54 17.78 -6.89 7.72
C ARG A 54 18.14 -6.88 9.20
N HIS A 55 18.66 -5.77 9.71
CA HIS A 55 18.96 -5.58 11.12
C HIS A 55 17.73 -5.77 12.01
N ALA A 56 16.62 -5.14 11.67
CA ALA A 56 15.39 -5.25 12.46
C ALA A 56 14.83 -6.68 12.58
N ARG A 57 15.08 -7.51 11.56
CA ARG A 57 14.71 -8.93 11.52
C ARG A 57 15.70 -9.82 12.27
N ALA A 58 17.00 -9.56 12.14
CA ALA A 58 18.03 -10.30 12.86
C ALA A 58 17.88 -10.12 14.37
N ASP A 59 17.58 -8.90 14.80
CA ASP A 59 17.42 -8.55 16.21
C ASP A 59 15.95 -8.61 16.64
N ALA A 60 15.13 -9.50 16.05
CA ALA A 60 13.70 -9.59 16.37
C ALA A 60 13.46 -9.90 17.87
N LEU A 61 12.56 -9.13 18.48
CA LEU A 61 12.28 -9.16 19.91
C LEU A 61 10.76 -9.14 20.14
N PRO A 62 10.21 -9.99 21.04
CA PRO A 62 8.81 -9.94 21.42
C PRO A 62 8.36 -8.55 21.88
N ARG A 63 7.12 -8.17 21.57
CA ARG A 63 6.58 -6.82 21.88
C ARG A 63 6.71 -6.44 23.36
N HIS A 64 6.49 -7.39 24.26
CA HIS A 64 6.55 -7.16 25.71
C HIS A 64 7.98 -6.88 26.23
N LEU A 65 9.01 -7.19 25.44
CA LEU A 65 10.41 -6.87 25.77
C LEU A 65 10.91 -5.61 25.07
N ARG A 66 10.10 -4.99 24.20
CA ARG A 66 10.48 -3.75 23.50
C ARG A 66 10.24 -2.56 24.41
N THR A 67 11.23 -1.69 24.48
CA THR A 67 11.14 -0.43 25.21
C THR A 67 11.36 0.74 24.27
N CYS A 68 10.72 1.87 24.57
CA CYS A 68 10.92 3.09 23.79
C CYS A 68 12.37 3.57 23.96
N GLN A 69 13.07 3.67 22.84
CA GLN A 69 14.49 4.03 22.81
C GLN A 69 14.73 5.54 23.06
N CYS A 70 13.67 6.35 23.22
CA CYS A 70 13.73 7.77 23.64
C CYS A 70 14.59 7.94 24.91
N ARG A 71 14.39 7.05 25.90
CA ARG A 71 14.99 7.14 27.24
C ARG A 71 16.47 6.77 27.27
N ALA A 72 16.93 5.97 26.31
CA ALA A 72 18.31 5.50 26.24
C ALA A 72 19.29 6.54 25.67
N ARG A 73 18.78 7.64 25.08
CA ARG A 73 19.58 8.61 24.31
C ARG A 73 19.48 10.07 24.76
N GLY A 74 18.67 10.37 25.78
CA GLY A 74 18.29 11.75 26.13
C GLY A 74 17.49 12.38 24.99
N CYS A 75 16.24 12.81 25.24
CA CYS A 75 15.23 13.13 24.21
C CYS A 75 15.61 14.23 23.20
N HIS A 76 16.51 13.95 22.26
CA HIS A 76 16.91 14.83 21.15
C HIS A 76 16.27 14.42 19.82
N TRP A 77 15.50 13.33 19.80
CA TRP A 77 14.85 12.82 18.58
C TRP A 77 13.59 13.60 18.21
N HIS A 78 12.96 14.23 19.20
CA HIS A 78 11.74 15.00 19.07
C HIS A 78 11.79 16.23 19.98
N PRO A 79 11.01 17.29 19.69
CA PRO A 79 10.76 18.38 20.62
C PRO A 79 10.17 17.87 21.95
N ARG A 80 10.18 18.73 22.99
CA ARG A 80 9.59 18.39 24.29
C ARG A 80 8.09 18.08 24.14
N HIS A 81 7.67 16.93 24.65
CA HIS A 81 6.26 16.53 24.77
C HIS A 81 6.01 15.90 26.15
N ARG A 82 4.75 15.53 26.45
CA ARG A 82 4.30 15.04 27.77
C ARG A 82 4.87 13.69 28.25
N GLY A 83 5.99 13.22 27.68
CA GLY A 83 6.65 11.96 28.04
C GLY A 83 6.24 10.76 27.17
N CYS A 84 7.02 9.67 27.26
CA CYS A 84 6.86 8.48 26.41
C CYS A 84 5.61 7.67 26.84
N SER A 85 4.60 7.53 25.97
CA SER A 85 3.33 6.83 26.20
C SER A 85 2.79 6.11 24.95
N GLY A 86 1.89 5.15 25.16
CA GLY A 86 1.33 4.31 24.09
C GLY A 86 2.20 3.11 23.71
N PRO A 87 1.73 2.27 22.76
CA PRO A 87 2.43 1.04 22.38
C PRO A 87 3.79 1.34 21.75
N VAL A 88 4.78 0.46 21.97
CA VAL A 88 6.08 0.53 21.32
C VAL A 88 5.97 0.01 19.89
N LEU A 89 6.32 0.87 18.95
CA LEU A 89 6.26 0.67 17.51
C LEU A 89 7.69 0.74 16.94
N LEU A 90 7.87 0.18 15.75
CA LEU A 90 9.12 0.36 15.01
C LEU A 90 9.01 1.62 14.16
N ALA A 91 9.83 2.63 14.45
CA ALA A 91 9.81 3.94 13.83
C ALA A 91 11.02 4.11 12.89
N LEU A 92 10.76 4.43 11.62
CA LEU A 92 11.76 4.79 10.63
C LEU A 92 11.81 6.31 10.50
N THR A 93 12.90 6.93 10.96
CA THR A 93 13.13 8.37 10.87
C THR A 93 14.16 8.66 9.79
N CYS A 94 13.88 9.62 8.91
CA CYS A 94 14.83 10.11 7.93
C CYS A 94 15.31 11.53 8.29
N ASP A 95 16.59 11.81 8.11
CA ASP A 95 17.08 13.18 8.20
C ASP A 95 16.50 14.06 7.07
N ARG A 96 16.40 15.37 7.30
CA ARG A 96 15.88 16.36 6.35
C ARG A 96 16.61 16.33 5.01
N GLY A 97 17.92 16.02 5.02
CA GLY A 97 18.72 15.89 3.81
C GLY A 97 18.50 14.58 3.05
N GLY A 98 17.71 13.64 3.57
CA GLY A 98 17.48 12.35 2.93
C GLY A 98 18.72 11.46 2.85
N ARG A 99 19.75 11.73 3.67
CA ARG A 99 21.06 11.05 3.63
C ARG A 99 21.28 10.09 4.78
N ALA A 100 20.53 10.24 5.88
CA ALA A 100 20.59 9.35 7.02
C ALA A 100 19.20 8.80 7.33
N TRP A 101 19.13 7.52 7.63
CA TRP A 101 17.92 6.85 8.09
C TRP A 101 18.22 6.14 9.39
N ARG A 102 17.28 6.24 10.31
CA ARG A 102 17.30 5.57 11.59
C ARG A 102 16.05 4.72 11.73
N LEU A 103 16.22 3.48 12.13
CA LEU A 103 15.14 2.58 12.50
C LEU A 103 15.27 2.29 13.99
N ALA A 104 14.25 2.59 14.78
CA ALA A 104 14.30 2.43 16.23
C ALA A 104 12.94 2.06 16.82
N ASP A 105 12.95 1.34 17.94
CA ASP A 105 11.73 1.17 18.73
C ASP A 105 11.36 2.50 19.42
N ALA A 106 10.15 3.00 19.17
CA ALA A 106 9.61 4.22 19.76
C ALA A 106 8.15 4.03 20.15
N CYS A 107 7.73 4.55 21.29
CA CYS A 107 6.31 4.57 21.66
C CYS A 107 5.52 5.49 20.71
N ALA A 108 4.21 5.25 20.60
CA ALA A 108 3.32 6.03 19.74
C ALA A 108 3.46 7.55 19.97
N ALA A 109 3.55 8.01 21.21
CA ALA A 109 3.71 9.44 21.51
C ALA A 109 5.04 10.02 21.00
N CYS A 110 6.15 9.30 21.21
CA CYS A 110 7.45 9.74 20.70
C CYS A 110 7.50 9.67 19.19
N ALA A 111 6.91 8.65 18.57
CA ALA A 111 6.85 8.52 17.14
C ALA A 111 6.06 9.65 16.48
N ALA A 112 4.95 10.07 17.10
CA ALA A 112 4.18 11.22 16.65
C ALA A 112 4.95 12.55 16.81
N ALA A 113 5.82 12.66 17.81
CA ALA A 113 6.60 13.87 18.07
C ALA A 113 7.87 13.99 17.20
N MET A 114 8.36 12.89 16.60
CA MET A 114 9.55 12.90 15.75
C MET A 114 9.21 13.43 14.34
N SER A 115 10.06 14.30 13.79
CA SER A 115 9.92 14.80 12.42
C SER A 115 10.42 13.75 11.40
N HIS A 116 9.75 13.67 10.25
CA HIS A 116 10.12 12.74 9.15
C HIS A 116 10.18 11.27 9.57
N THR A 117 9.26 10.87 10.45
CA THR A 117 9.13 9.51 10.95
C THR A 117 7.94 8.79 10.33
N ALA A 118 8.15 7.55 9.90
CA ALA A 118 7.10 6.62 9.50
C ALA A 118 7.07 5.42 10.45
N ILE A 119 5.87 4.96 10.83
CA ILE A 119 5.70 3.70 11.55
C ILE A 119 5.82 2.54 10.58
N VAL A 120 6.67 1.56 10.91
CA VAL A 120 6.82 0.31 10.16
C VAL A 120 5.87 -0.74 10.74
N PRO A 121 4.83 -1.16 10.00
CA PRO A 121 3.94 -2.22 10.45
C PRO A 121 4.70 -3.52 10.73
N PRO A 122 4.33 -4.27 11.79
CA PRO A 122 4.98 -5.54 12.13
C PRO A 122 4.92 -6.57 10.99
N THR A 123 3.88 -6.51 10.16
CA THR A 123 3.67 -7.38 9.00
C THR A 123 4.77 -7.26 7.96
N LEU A 124 5.43 -6.10 7.84
CA LEU A 124 6.53 -5.88 6.88
C LEU A 124 7.84 -6.55 7.33
N LEU A 125 7.98 -6.89 8.62
CA LEU A 125 9.19 -7.54 9.15
C LEU A 125 9.09 -9.07 9.06
N ASN A 126 7.88 -9.63 9.07
CA ASN A 126 7.65 -11.09 9.04
C ASN A 126 7.55 -11.69 7.63
N ALA A 127 7.44 -10.87 6.58
CA ALA A 127 7.31 -11.33 5.18
C ALA A 127 8.60 -11.96 4.59
N GLY A 128 9.65 -12.13 5.40
CA GLY A 128 10.98 -12.55 4.94
C GLY A 128 11.32 -14.00 5.26
N ARG A 129 10.49 -14.98 4.86
CA ARG A 129 10.93 -16.39 4.84
C ARG A 129 10.14 -17.25 3.83
N THR A 130 10.38 -17.03 2.55
CA THR A 130 10.27 -18.08 1.52
C THR A 130 11.34 -17.85 0.44
N GLN A 131 12.46 -18.50 0.74
CA GLN A 131 13.54 -19.08 -0.07
C GLN A 131 13.69 -18.71 -1.56
N SER A 132 14.94 -18.42 -1.88
CA SER A 132 15.59 -18.53 -3.18
C SER A 132 15.46 -19.94 -3.77
N ALA A 133 15.14 -20.03 -5.05
CA ALA A 133 15.57 -21.13 -5.91
C ALA A 133 15.98 -20.54 -7.26
N SER A 134 17.26 -20.67 -7.55
CA SER A 134 17.91 -20.42 -8.83
C SER A 134 17.44 -21.43 -9.89
N GLY A 135 17.08 -20.93 -11.07
CA GLY A 135 16.84 -21.74 -12.26
C GLY A 135 16.80 -20.87 -13.52
N LYS A 136 17.89 -20.89 -14.30
CA LYS A 136 17.95 -20.32 -15.65
C LYS A 136 17.34 -21.32 -16.63
N THR A 137 16.29 -20.95 -17.39
CA THR A 137 16.21 -21.08 -18.88
C THR A 137 14.93 -20.42 -19.44
N ARG A 138 15.02 -19.88 -20.66
CA ARG A 138 13.99 -19.25 -21.53
C ARG A 138 13.47 -20.30 -22.56
N PRO A 139 12.53 -20.00 -23.49
CA PRO A 139 11.30 -19.18 -23.45
C PRO A 139 10.04 -19.93 -24.01
N ALA A 140 8.91 -19.20 -24.02
CA ALA A 140 7.73 -19.33 -24.90
C ALA A 140 6.57 -20.27 -24.48
N ARG A 141 5.49 -19.70 -23.93
CA ARG A 141 4.24 -19.34 -24.64
C ARG A 141 3.22 -18.75 -23.65
N SER A 142 2.60 -17.64 -24.06
CA SER A 142 1.33 -17.06 -23.58
C SER A 142 1.18 -16.75 -22.08
N THR A 143 1.97 -15.81 -21.57
CA THR A 143 1.72 -15.20 -20.25
C THR A 143 0.50 -14.25 -20.32
N PRO A 144 -0.45 -14.30 -19.36
CA PRO A 144 -1.44 -13.23 -19.24
C PRO A 144 -0.72 -11.88 -19.05
N PRO A 145 -1.25 -10.78 -19.61
CA PRO A 145 -0.54 -9.49 -19.70
C PRO A 145 -0.20 -8.82 -18.36
N TYR A 146 -0.67 -9.37 -17.23
CA TYR A 146 -0.53 -8.82 -15.88
C TYR A 146 -0.29 -9.95 -14.86
N GLY A 147 0.62 -9.72 -13.91
CA GLY A 147 1.04 -10.73 -12.93
C GLY A 147 0.44 -10.53 -11.53
N PRO A 148 0.80 -11.39 -10.55
CA PRO A 148 0.33 -11.30 -9.17
C PRO A 148 0.74 -9.98 -8.47
N GLY A 149 1.77 -9.30 -8.98
CA GLY A 149 2.21 -8.01 -8.45
C GLY A 149 1.26 -6.85 -8.78
N GLU A 150 0.56 -6.89 -9.90
CA GLU A 150 -0.46 -5.91 -10.26
C GLU A 150 -1.73 -6.09 -9.43
N GLN A 151 -2.20 -7.34 -9.30
CA GLN A 151 -3.34 -7.70 -8.44
C GLN A 151 -3.10 -7.25 -6.99
N GLN A 152 -1.94 -7.58 -6.42
CA GLN A 152 -1.56 -7.20 -5.07
C GLN A 152 -1.57 -5.67 -4.88
N ARG A 153 -1.06 -4.91 -5.86
CA ARG A 153 -1.06 -3.45 -5.82
C ARG A 153 -2.45 -2.86 -5.86
N VAL A 154 -3.33 -3.40 -6.69
CA VAL A 154 -4.72 -2.92 -6.75
C VAL A 154 -5.43 -3.24 -5.44
N ARG A 155 -5.20 -4.41 -4.85
CA ARG A 155 -5.69 -4.73 -3.50
C ARG A 155 -5.24 -3.72 -2.46
N GLU A 156 -3.93 -3.44 -2.39
CA GLU A 156 -3.36 -2.46 -1.46
C GLU A 156 -3.97 -1.06 -1.64
N MET A 157 -4.13 -0.63 -2.91
CA MET A 157 -4.72 0.66 -3.21
C MET A 157 -6.20 0.72 -2.82
N LEU A 158 -6.98 -0.33 -3.10
CA LEU A 158 -8.38 -0.43 -2.67
C LEU A 158 -8.51 -0.38 -1.15
N THR A 159 -7.65 -1.10 -0.42
CA THR A 159 -7.61 -1.06 1.05
C THR A 159 -7.28 0.33 1.57
N TYR A 160 -6.31 1.01 0.95
CA TYR A 160 -5.99 2.39 1.30
C TYR A 160 -7.16 3.34 1.01
N LEU A 161 -7.81 3.26 -0.15
CA LEU A 161 -8.96 4.10 -0.50
C LEU A 161 -10.15 3.86 0.43
N ALA A 162 -10.36 2.63 0.89
CA ALA A 162 -11.39 2.32 1.88
C ALA A 162 -11.14 2.99 3.25
N ALA A 163 -9.89 3.33 3.56
CA ALA A 163 -9.52 4.07 4.76
C ALA A 163 -9.46 5.59 4.53
N ALA A 164 -9.03 6.03 3.35
CA ALA A 164 -8.82 7.44 3.02
C ALA A 164 -10.09 8.16 2.54
N LEU A 165 -10.99 7.46 1.85
CA LEU A 165 -12.24 8.04 1.36
C LEU A 165 -13.36 7.88 2.40
N PRO A 166 -14.26 8.89 2.51
CA PRO A 166 -15.45 8.78 3.32
C PRO A 166 -16.31 7.54 2.98
N ARG A 167 -17.07 7.05 3.96
CA ARG A 167 -17.95 5.89 3.78
C ARG A 167 -19.04 6.13 2.73
N PHE A 168 -19.51 7.37 2.63
CA PHE A 168 -20.51 7.80 1.66
C PHE A 168 -19.94 8.00 0.25
N SER A 169 -18.63 7.82 0.05
CA SER A 169 -18.06 7.95 -1.28
C SER A 169 -18.60 6.86 -2.20
N SER A 170 -19.21 7.28 -3.31
CA SER A 170 -19.92 6.41 -4.23
C SER A 170 -18.97 5.39 -4.86
N PRO A 171 -19.47 4.20 -5.26
CA PRO A 171 -18.65 3.20 -5.95
C PRO A 171 -17.98 3.77 -7.21
N THR A 172 -18.66 4.72 -7.87
CA THR A 172 -18.16 5.37 -9.07
C THR A 172 -17.02 6.33 -8.76
N ALA A 173 -17.13 7.14 -7.70
CA ALA A 173 -16.04 8.01 -7.25
C ALA A 173 -14.83 7.20 -6.76
N ARG A 174 -15.05 6.05 -6.12
CA ARG A 174 -13.97 5.12 -5.72
C ARG A 174 -13.22 4.53 -6.91
N LEU A 175 -13.90 4.16 -7.98
CA LEU A 175 -13.27 3.73 -9.24
C LEU A 175 -12.44 4.84 -9.88
N LEU A 176 -12.97 6.06 -9.90
CA LEU A 176 -12.25 7.23 -10.38
C LEU A 176 -10.99 7.48 -9.53
N ALA A 177 -11.14 7.43 -8.20
CA ALA A 177 -10.04 7.61 -7.26
C ALA A 177 -8.95 6.53 -7.45
N LEU A 178 -9.33 5.27 -7.64
CA LEU A 178 -8.39 4.20 -7.94
C LEU A 178 -7.56 4.49 -9.19
N GLN A 179 -8.21 4.91 -10.29
CA GLN A 179 -7.50 5.24 -11.52
C GLN A 179 -6.62 6.47 -11.38
N CYS A 180 -7.09 7.49 -10.67
CA CYS A 180 -6.30 8.68 -10.36
C CYS A 180 -5.04 8.31 -9.55
N ALA A 181 -5.19 7.52 -8.48
CA ALA A 181 -4.08 7.10 -7.62
C ALA A 181 -3.02 6.28 -8.38
N LEU A 182 -3.46 5.36 -9.24
CA LEU A 182 -2.54 4.50 -10.00
C LEU A 182 -1.92 5.20 -11.22
N ARG A 183 -2.52 6.29 -11.73
CA ARG A 183 -2.04 7.02 -12.92
C ARG A 183 -1.37 8.36 -12.60
N ALA A 184 -1.37 8.78 -11.33
CA ALA A 184 -0.66 9.98 -10.89
C ALA A 184 0.84 9.92 -11.22
N ASP A 185 1.44 11.08 -11.46
CA ASP A 185 2.88 11.23 -11.58
C ASP A 185 3.57 11.27 -10.20
N ARG A 186 4.80 11.78 -10.13
CA ARG A 186 5.54 11.90 -8.86
C ARG A 186 5.10 13.12 -8.04
N GLN A 187 4.49 14.09 -8.70
CA GLN A 187 3.99 15.33 -8.14
C GLN A 187 2.53 15.18 -7.71
N GLY A 188 1.87 14.07 -8.08
CA GLY A 188 0.46 13.82 -7.78
C GLY A 188 -0.51 14.29 -8.83
N ARG A 189 -0.01 14.76 -9.98
CA ARG A 189 -0.85 15.19 -11.07
C ARG A 189 -1.34 13.98 -11.84
N VAL A 190 -2.63 13.98 -12.11
CA VAL A 190 -3.31 12.97 -12.90
C VAL A 190 -3.87 13.66 -14.13
N ARG A 191 -3.68 13.05 -15.29
CA ARG A 191 -4.38 13.45 -16.52
C ARG A 191 -5.13 12.24 -17.07
N LEU A 192 -6.46 12.30 -17.06
CA LEU A 192 -7.34 11.27 -17.60
C LEU A 192 -7.98 11.79 -18.90
N PRO A 193 -7.62 11.25 -20.08
CA PRO A 193 -8.23 11.67 -21.34
C PRO A 193 -9.75 11.43 -21.37
N GLY A 194 -10.50 12.28 -22.07
CA GLY A 194 -11.96 12.11 -22.17
C GLY A 194 -12.38 10.76 -22.76
N GLY A 195 -11.60 10.21 -23.71
CA GLY A 195 -11.83 8.87 -24.26
C GLY A 195 -11.70 7.75 -23.22
N PHE A 196 -10.78 7.89 -22.27
CA PHE A 196 -10.60 6.96 -21.15
C PHE A 196 -11.82 7.01 -20.22
N LEU A 197 -12.26 8.22 -19.85
CA LEU A 197 -13.46 8.40 -19.03
C LEU A 197 -14.72 7.88 -19.73
N ARG A 198 -14.82 7.98 -21.06
CA ARG A 198 -15.91 7.37 -21.84
C ARG A 198 -15.89 5.85 -21.76
N GLY A 199 -14.72 5.22 -21.89
CA GLY A 199 -14.57 3.77 -21.75
C GLY A 199 -14.99 3.25 -20.38
N MET A 200 -14.76 4.04 -19.32
CA MET A 200 -15.22 3.73 -17.96
C MET A 200 -16.65 4.23 -17.66
N ARG A 201 -17.35 4.84 -18.62
CA ARG A 201 -18.68 5.46 -18.44
C ARG A 201 -18.72 6.53 -17.34
N LEU A 202 -17.59 7.22 -17.12
CA LEU A 202 -17.42 8.33 -16.18
C LEU A 202 -17.46 9.70 -16.87
N HIS A 203 -17.52 9.73 -18.20
CA HIS A 203 -17.51 10.96 -18.96
C HIS A 203 -18.75 11.81 -18.68
N GLY A 204 -18.56 13.13 -18.54
CA GLY A 204 -19.65 14.07 -18.27
C GLY A 204 -20.12 14.11 -16.81
N ARG A 205 -19.67 13.19 -15.96
CA ARG A 205 -20.07 13.10 -14.54
C ARG A 205 -19.21 14.01 -13.65
N THR A 206 -19.52 15.29 -13.63
CA THR A 206 -18.82 16.30 -12.82
C THR A 206 -18.96 16.09 -11.33
N GLU A 207 -20.08 15.53 -10.90
CA GLU A 207 -20.41 15.26 -9.51
C GLU A 207 -19.38 14.34 -8.85
N LEU A 208 -18.74 13.43 -9.60
CA LEU A 208 -17.74 12.52 -9.06
C LEU A 208 -16.44 13.23 -8.67
N TRP A 209 -16.05 14.24 -9.45
CA TRP A 209 -14.87 15.06 -9.17
C TRP A 209 -15.13 15.95 -7.97
N GLN A 210 -16.33 16.55 -7.89
CA GLN A 210 -16.77 17.35 -6.77
C GLN A 210 -16.86 16.53 -5.48
N GLU A 211 -17.34 15.28 -5.55
CA GLU A 211 -17.41 14.38 -4.42
C GLU A 211 -16.01 14.10 -3.83
N LEU A 212 -15.03 13.82 -4.69
CA LEU A 212 -13.64 13.57 -4.28
C LEU A 212 -12.91 14.84 -3.82
N GLU A 213 -13.23 15.99 -4.40
CA GLU A 213 -12.71 17.29 -3.98
C GLU A 213 -13.29 17.72 -2.62
N HIS A 214 -14.59 17.53 -2.42
CA HIS A 214 -15.24 17.77 -1.13
C HIS A 214 -14.71 16.83 -0.03
N ALA A 215 -14.35 15.60 -0.39
CA ALA A 215 -13.67 14.67 0.50
C ALA A 215 -12.20 15.06 0.80
N GLY A 216 -11.68 16.14 0.20
CA GLY A 216 -10.30 16.59 0.36
C GLY A 216 -9.27 15.64 -0.24
N TRP A 217 -9.69 14.74 -1.13
CA TRP A 217 -8.83 13.68 -1.67
C TRP A 217 -8.06 14.13 -2.91
N LEU A 218 -8.69 14.95 -3.75
CA LEU A 218 -8.08 15.58 -4.92
C LEU A 218 -8.47 17.06 -5.00
N HIS A 219 -7.74 17.80 -5.84
CA HIS A 219 -8.12 19.14 -6.27
C HIS A 219 -8.16 19.22 -7.79
N CYS A 220 -9.21 19.83 -8.34
CA CYS A 220 -9.33 20.09 -9.77
C CYS A 220 -8.89 21.53 -10.09
N PRO A 221 -7.78 21.74 -10.82
CA PRO A 221 -7.31 23.09 -11.15
C PRO A 221 -8.34 23.84 -12.00
N THR A 222 -8.55 25.13 -11.77
CA THR A 222 -9.54 25.92 -12.49
C THR A 222 -9.12 26.17 -13.96
N GLY A 223 -9.98 25.83 -14.94
CA GLY A 223 -9.69 26.03 -16.38
C GLY A 223 -10.51 25.15 -17.34
N LYS A 224 -10.38 25.38 -18.66
CA LYS A 224 -11.14 24.64 -19.71
C LYS A 224 -10.88 23.11 -19.73
N HIS A 225 -9.74 22.66 -19.19
CA HIS A 225 -9.36 21.24 -19.07
C HIS A 225 -9.40 20.73 -17.62
N SER A 226 -9.97 21.49 -16.68
CA SER A 226 -10.02 21.21 -15.24
C SER A 226 -10.56 19.83 -14.87
N ARG A 227 -11.43 19.27 -15.72
CA ARG A 227 -12.12 17.99 -15.49
C ARG A 227 -11.34 16.77 -16.01
N LEU A 228 -10.25 17.00 -16.73
CA LEU A 228 -9.34 15.96 -17.22
C LEU A 228 -8.05 15.92 -16.39
N GLU A 229 -7.81 16.92 -15.56
CA GLU A 229 -6.62 17.06 -14.74
C GLU A 229 -7.01 17.16 -13.27
N ALA A 230 -6.29 16.47 -12.40
CA ALA A 230 -6.49 16.57 -10.96
C ALA A 230 -5.15 16.45 -10.23
N GLN A 231 -5.06 17.11 -9.09
CA GLN A 231 -3.92 17.03 -8.18
C GLN A 231 -4.34 16.21 -6.97
N LEU A 232 -3.70 15.07 -6.74
CA LEU A 232 -3.89 14.30 -5.52
C LEU A 232 -3.33 15.08 -4.33
N LEU A 233 -4.10 15.15 -3.26
CA LEU A 233 -3.74 15.88 -2.04
C LEU A 233 -3.13 14.96 -0.99
N ASP A 234 -3.36 13.65 -1.07
CA ASP A 234 -2.85 12.71 -0.09
C ASP A 234 -1.40 12.28 -0.36
N ALA A 235 -0.50 12.71 0.54
CA ALA A 235 0.93 12.43 0.51
C ALA A 235 1.27 10.92 0.56
N ALA A 236 0.39 10.07 1.12
CA ALA A 236 0.58 8.62 1.15
C ALA A 236 0.54 8.01 -0.25
N VAL A 237 -0.29 8.54 -1.17
CA VAL A 237 -0.34 8.13 -2.58
C VAL A 237 0.89 8.63 -3.34
N LEU A 238 1.37 9.83 -3.01
CA LEU A 238 2.56 10.45 -3.61
C LEU A 238 3.86 9.74 -3.22
N GLY A 239 3.90 9.19 -2.00
CA GLY A 239 5.05 8.49 -1.43
C GLY A 239 5.17 7.01 -1.81
N GLN A 240 4.22 6.43 -2.56
CA GLN A 240 4.23 4.99 -2.84
C GLN A 240 5.43 4.58 -3.70
N ALA A 241 6.07 3.49 -3.27
CA ALA A 241 7.33 2.96 -3.80
C ALA A 241 7.33 2.32 -5.21
N PRO A 242 6.21 1.98 -5.90
CA PRO A 242 6.31 1.46 -7.25
C PRO A 242 6.66 2.56 -8.25
N GLY A 243 7.61 2.27 -9.15
CA GLY A 243 7.86 3.13 -10.30
C GLY A 243 6.61 3.33 -11.16
N ARG A 244 6.51 4.46 -11.87
CA ARG A 244 5.37 4.85 -12.72
C ARG A 244 4.83 3.70 -13.58
N THR A 245 5.72 2.92 -14.21
CA THR A 245 5.36 1.78 -15.05
C THR A 245 4.61 0.67 -14.30
N ALA A 246 4.97 0.39 -13.03
CA ALA A 246 4.29 -0.61 -12.23
C ALA A 246 2.89 -0.14 -11.80
N ARG A 247 2.72 1.15 -11.51
CA ARG A 247 1.40 1.73 -11.21
C ARG A 247 0.50 1.75 -12.44
N LEU A 248 1.05 2.09 -13.61
CA LEU A 248 0.30 2.04 -14.87
C LEU A 248 -0.14 0.62 -15.24
N ARG A 249 0.71 -0.40 -15.01
CA ARG A 249 0.32 -1.81 -15.19
C ARG A 249 -0.80 -2.22 -14.23
N ALA A 250 -0.73 -1.80 -12.96
CA ALA A 250 -1.80 -2.02 -12.00
C ALA A 250 -3.10 -1.28 -12.40
N ALA A 251 -3.00 -0.04 -12.90
CA ALA A 251 -4.13 0.73 -13.40
C ALA A 251 -4.82 0.03 -14.57
N GLN A 252 -4.02 -0.57 -15.45
CA GLN A 252 -4.53 -1.31 -16.60
C GLN A 252 -5.12 -2.66 -16.20
N TRP A 253 -4.50 -3.37 -15.26
CA TRP A 253 -5.09 -4.59 -14.67
C TRP A 253 -6.43 -4.28 -14.01
N ALA A 254 -6.57 -3.14 -13.33
CA ALA A 254 -7.84 -2.75 -12.70
C ALA A 254 -9.00 -2.54 -13.70
N LEU A 255 -8.71 -2.31 -14.99
CA LEU A 255 -9.72 -2.24 -16.04
C LEU A 255 -10.11 -3.63 -16.57
N HIS A 256 -9.22 -4.61 -16.43
CA HIS A 256 -9.37 -5.97 -16.92
C HIS A 256 -8.87 -6.98 -15.88
N PRO A 257 -9.58 -7.11 -14.74
CA PRO A 257 -9.03 -7.77 -13.56
C PRO A 257 -9.09 -9.29 -13.66
N ALA A 258 -8.04 -9.92 -14.19
CA ALA A 258 -7.93 -11.38 -14.20
C ALA A 258 -7.96 -11.96 -12.76
N PRO A 259 -8.66 -13.07 -12.49
CA PRO A 259 -9.31 -13.99 -13.45
C PRO A 259 -10.73 -13.59 -13.91
N LEU A 260 -11.30 -12.49 -13.38
CA LEU A 260 -12.66 -12.07 -13.72
C LEU A 260 -12.67 -11.19 -14.98
N THR A 261 -13.47 -11.57 -15.98
CA THR A 261 -13.73 -10.67 -17.11
C THR A 261 -14.94 -9.82 -16.75
N VAL A 262 -14.77 -8.50 -16.71
CA VAL A 262 -15.85 -7.54 -16.41
C VAL A 262 -16.56 -7.17 -17.71
N PRO A 263 -17.82 -7.57 -17.93
CA PRO A 263 -18.65 -7.03 -19.00
C PRO A 263 -18.67 -5.49 -19.00
N PRO A 264 -18.48 -4.83 -20.15
CA PRO A 264 -18.46 -3.37 -20.23
C PRO A 264 -19.81 -2.73 -19.84
N ALA A 265 -20.90 -3.49 -19.87
CA ALA A 265 -22.26 -3.03 -19.55
C ALA A 265 -22.60 -3.07 -18.04
N LEU A 266 -21.72 -3.61 -17.18
CA LEU A 266 -22.00 -3.68 -15.74
C LEU A 266 -22.17 -2.29 -15.13
N PRO A 267 -23.12 -2.11 -14.19
CA PRO A 267 -23.19 -0.90 -13.39
C PRO A 267 -21.87 -0.65 -12.64
N PRO A 268 -21.45 0.61 -12.42
CA PRO A 268 -20.17 0.93 -11.75
C PRO A 268 -20.00 0.27 -10.38
N ALA A 269 -21.09 0.13 -9.62
CA ALA A 269 -21.10 -0.60 -8.35
C ALA A 269 -20.69 -2.06 -8.52
N ALA A 270 -21.26 -2.75 -9.51
CA ALA A 270 -20.91 -4.12 -9.83
C ALA A 270 -19.49 -4.24 -10.40
N GLN A 271 -19.04 -3.29 -11.23
CA GLN A 271 -17.66 -3.23 -11.73
C GLN A 271 -16.64 -3.15 -10.59
N LEU A 272 -16.90 -2.26 -9.60
CA LEU A 272 -16.03 -2.15 -8.44
C LEU A 272 -16.06 -3.41 -7.58
N THR A 273 -17.24 -3.99 -7.33
CA THR A 273 -17.35 -5.24 -6.57
C THR A 273 -16.60 -6.38 -7.28
N THR A 274 -16.76 -6.55 -8.60
CA THR A 274 -16.01 -7.56 -9.38
C THR A 274 -14.50 -7.32 -9.30
N LEU A 275 -14.06 -6.05 -9.39
CA LEU A 275 -12.64 -5.70 -9.25
C LEU A 275 -12.10 -6.04 -7.85
N VAL A 276 -12.85 -5.73 -6.79
CA VAL A 276 -12.48 -6.04 -5.41
C VAL A 276 -12.39 -7.56 -5.23
N LEU A 277 -13.37 -8.32 -5.72
CA LEU A 277 -13.36 -9.78 -5.68
C LEU A 277 -12.14 -10.34 -6.41
N ALA A 278 -11.88 -9.91 -7.65
CA ALA A 278 -10.69 -10.31 -8.41
C ALA A 278 -9.38 -10.01 -7.66
N ALA A 279 -9.29 -8.86 -6.99
CA ALA A 279 -8.11 -8.48 -6.22
C ALA A 279 -7.90 -9.36 -4.97
N HIS A 280 -8.96 -9.96 -4.44
CA HIS A 280 -8.94 -10.81 -3.24
C HIS A 280 -9.03 -12.31 -3.54
N THR A 281 -9.33 -12.71 -4.78
CA THR A 281 -9.31 -14.12 -5.20
C THR A 281 -7.87 -14.64 -5.33
N ARG A 282 -7.61 -15.78 -4.72
CA ARG A 282 -6.38 -16.57 -4.91
C ARG A 282 -6.76 -18.01 -5.26
N ALA A 283 -6.16 -18.55 -6.31
CA ALA A 283 -6.43 -19.93 -6.76
C ALA A 283 -7.94 -20.24 -6.95
N GLY A 284 -8.70 -19.31 -7.53
CA GLY A 284 -10.11 -19.51 -7.85
C GLY A 284 -11.11 -19.27 -6.72
N ALA A 285 -10.66 -18.98 -5.49
CA ALA A 285 -11.53 -18.65 -4.38
C ALA A 285 -11.04 -17.41 -3.61
N GLY A 286 -11.93 -16.76 -2.88
CA GLY A 286 -11.57 -15.64 -2.01
C GLY A 286 -12.41 -15.63 -0.74
N ARG A 287 -11.90 -14.92 0.27
CA ARG A 287 -12.53 -14.82 1.59
C ARG A 287 -12.22 -13.48 2.23
N THR A 288 -13.23 -12.85 2.83
CA THR A 288 -13.08 -11.60 3.58
C THR A 288 -14.31 -11.35 4.46
N ASP A 289 -14.21 -10.38 5.36
CA ASP A 289 -15.33 -9.90 6.18
C ASP A 289 -16.30 -9.07 5.32
N LEU A 290 -17.62 -9.29 5.47
CA LEU A 290 -18.64 -8.59 4.69
C LEU A 290 -18.57 -7.07 4.84
N ASP A 291 -18.32 -6.55 6.04
CA ASP A 291 -18.18 -5.11 6.30
C ASP A 291 -16.92 -4.54 5.63
N VAL A 292 -15.86 -5.34 5.57
CA VAL A 292 -14.64 -4.96 4.84
C VAL A 292 -14.92 -4.89 3.34
N LEU A 293 -15.62 -5.89 2.78
CA LEU A 293 -15.99 -5.89 1.36
C LEU A 293 -16.90 -4.70 1.01
N ALA A 294 -17.93 -4.47 1.83
CA ALA A 294 -18.88 -3.37 1.67
C ALA A 294 -18.15 -2.01 1.72
N ARG A 295 -17.22 -1.85 2.68
CA ARG A 295 -16.39 -0.64 2.78
C ARG A 295 -15.47 -0.45 1.59
N LEU A 296 -14.87 -1.50 1.04
CA LEU A 296 -14.04 -1.41 -0.17
C LEU A 296 -14.87 -0.92 -1.35
N CYS A 297 -16.11 -1.41 -1.47
CA CYS A 297 -17.03 -1.07 -2.54
C CYS A 297 -17.75 0.29 -2.36
N GLY A 298 -17.73 0.89 -1.16
CA GLY A 298 -18.50 2.09 -0.86
C GLY A 298 -20.01 1.83 -0.82
N GLN A 299 -20.39 0.67 -0.28
CA GLN A 299 -21.77 0.18 -0.23
C GLN A 299 -22.13 -0.29 1.18
N SER A 300 -23.41 -0.52 1.43
CA SER A 300 -23.86 -1.24 2.62
C SER A 300 -23.64 -2.76 2.49
N PRO A 301 -23.61 -3.51 3.60
CA PRO A 301 -23.57 -4.97 3.58
C PRO A 301 -24.69 -5.58 2.73
N GLN A 302 -25.93 -5.11 2.88
CA GLN A 302 -27.10 -5.61 2.15
C GLN A 302 -26.96 -5.40 0.64
N GLN A 303 -26.54 -4.21 0.21
CA GLN A 303 -26.28 -3.93 -1.20
C GLN A 303 -25.14 -4.79 -1.77
N THR A 304 -24.18 -5.14 -0.92
CA THR A 304 -23.06 -6.01 -1.31
C THR A 304 -23.54 -7.43 -1.54
N GLU A 305 -24.40 -7.97 -0.67
CA GLU A 305 -25.04 -9.29 -0.85
C GLU A 305 -25.90 -9.35 -2.12
N ASP A 306 -26.76 -8.35 -2.35
CA ASP A 306 -27.59 -8.24 -3.57
C ASP A 306 -26.73 -8.25 -4.85
N LEU A 307 -25.56 -7.62 -4.80
CA LEU A 307 -24.60 -7.62 -5.90
C LEU A 307 -23.93 -8.99 -6.06
N LEU A 308 -23.55 -9.67 -4.98
CA LEU A 308 -22.98 -11.01 -5.04
C LEU A 308 -23.99 -12.00 -5.67
N ASP A 309 -25.26 -11.92 -5.29
CA ASP A 309 -26.34 -12.71 -5.90
C ASP A 309 -26.51 -12.40 -7.38
N ARG A 310 -26.41 -11.13 -7.77
CA ARG A 310 -26.44 -10.74 -9.18
C ARG A 310 -25.23 -11.31 -9.94
N LEU A 311 -24.04 -11.29 -9.36
CA LEU A 311 -22.82 -11.82 -9.98
C LEU A 311 -22.89 -13.35 -10.18
N VAL A 312 -23.52 -14.08 -9.24
CA VAL A 312 -23.82 -15.51 -9.42
C VAL A 312 -24.82 -15.72 -10.56
N ARG A 313 -25.91 -14.95 -10.60
CA ARG A 313 -26.91 -15.04 -11.69
C ARG A 313 -26.31 -14.78 -13.07
N THR A 314 -25.34 -13.85 -13.16
CA THR A 314 -24.62 -13.56 -14.40
C THR A 314 -23.43 -14.49 -14.66
N ARG A 315 -23.22 -15.53 -13.83
CA ARG A 315 -22.12 -16.51 -13.91
C ARG A 315 -20.72 -15.90 -13.86
N LEU A 316 -20.57 -14.74 -13.22
CA LEU A 316 -19.27 -14.16 -12.90
C LEU A 316 -18.69 -14.76 -11.62
N LEU A 317 -19.55 -15.24 -10.73
CA LEU A 317 -19.22 -16.10 -9.59
C LEU A 317 -19.91 -17.44 -9.77
N ALA A 318 -19.28 -18.52 -9.29
CA ALA A 318 -19.94 -19.82 -9.20
C ALA A 318 -20.92 -19.85 -8.02
N ALA A 319 -20.43 -19.40 -6.85
CA ALA A 319 -21.20 -19.34 -5.62
C ALA A 319 -20.54 -18.36 -4.63
N TRP A 320 -21.32 -17.90 -3.65
CA TRP A 320 -20.82 -17.23 -2.46
C TRP A 320 -21.59 -17.75 -1.24
N HIS A 321 -20.93 -17.72 -0.07
CA HIS A 321 -21.47 -18.25 1.18
C HIS A 321 -21.08 -17.36 2.35
N HIS A 322 -22.03 -17.14 3.27
CA HIS A 322 -21.77 -16.62 4.60
C HIS A 322 -21.19 -17.72 5.50
N ARG A 323 -20.23 -17.37 6.35
CA ARG A 323 -19.60 -18.25 7.34
C ARG A 323 -19.87 -17.70 8.75
N ASP A 324 -19.62 -18.51 9.76
CA ASP A 324 -19.70 -18.06 11.15
C ASP A 324 -18.65 -16.96 11.39
N ASN A 325 -19.07 -15.82 11.98
CA ASN A 325 -18.30 -14.56 12.21
C ASN A 325 -18.30 -13.51 11.07
N ASP A 326 -19.43 -13.27 10.39
CA ASP A 326 -19.57 -12.22 9.34
C ASP A 326 -18.56 -12.31 8.18
N GLU A 327 -17.93 -13.48 8.05
CA GLU A 327 -16.97 -13.77 6.98
C GLU A 327 -17.71 -14.34 5.78
N ILE A 328 -17.45 -13.80 4.59
CA ILE A 328 -17.97 -14.30 3.33
C ILE A 328 -16.86 -14.98 2.52
N SER A 329 -17.23 -16.07 1.86
CA SER A 329 -16.37 -16.79 0.91
C SER A 329 -17.04 -16.86 -0.45
N TRP A 330 -16.25 -16.77 -1.51
CA TRP A 330 -16.74 -16.88 -2.89
C TRP A 330 -15.85 -17.78 -3.73
N HIS A 331 -16.45 -18.38 -4.75
CA HIS A 331 -15.79 -19.25 -5.72
C HIS A 331 -16.02 -18.72 -7.13
N LEU A 332 -14.97 -18.78 -7.95
CA LEU A 332 -15.07 -18.47 -9.36
C LEU A 332 -15.57 -19.68 -10.15
N PRO A 333 -16.22 -19.47 -11.30
CA PRO A 333 -16.53 -20.56 -12.22
C PRO A 333 -15.23 -21.27 -12.61
N GLU A 334 -15.25 -22.60 -12.61
CA GLU A 334 -14.17 -23.36 -13.23
C GLU A 334 -14.12 -22.98 -14.72
N HIS A 335 -12.95 -22.55 -15.20
CA HIS A 335 -12.75 -22.32 -16.62
C HIS A 335 -12.86 -23.67 -17.34
N ARG A 336 -14.03 -23.96 -17.90
CA ARG A 336 -14.18 -25.02 -18.89
C ARG A 336 -13.58 -24.48 -20.19
N GLU A 337 -12.38 -24.96 -20.52
CA GLU A 337 -11.69 -24.67 -21.79
C GLU A 337 -12.52 -25.06 -23.01
#